data_AF-A0A6F9BRX2-F1
#
_entry.id   AF-A0A6F9BRX2-F1
#
_cell.length_a   1.000
_cell.length_b   1.000
_cell.length_c   1.000
_cell.angle_alpha   90.00
_cell.angle_beta   90.00
_cell.angle_gamma   90.00
#
_symmetry.space_group_name_H-M   'P 1'
#
loop_
_entity.id
_entity.type
_entity.pdbx_description
1 polymer ?
#
loop_
_entity_poly.entity_id
_entity_poly.type
_entity_poly.pdbx_seq_one_letter_code
_entity_poly.pdbx_strand_id
1 'polypeptide(L)'
;MDHFEEDLVAALREIVKDGNWQCVGKKCDFDSPCTKLYSEDGEHIVLVHTEDDRFWAMDSSCPHEGGPLDLGDIEDLGDGKRVLVCPWHHFDFCLETGASSMGLQNQVYEVRVVQDMIYINTQNELCLSPMSETDTTSNGKVQARWNSGEITEVGQATPPVQPSRKENLTVLQPGKIKRGKGGTQASRIALLHSLANIEQWAIDLSWDIIARFSAVRLDTGEPLPRQFFSDFVKVAGDEAKHYHLLETRITELDSFFGALPVHNGLWQSATDTSHDLLARLAIVHMVHEARGLDVHPQTLSRFAAQGDCSSVEVLEVIYQDEITHDCLSTFHDLVKQHFKGYLKPPFNTEGRKTAGMTQE
;
A
#
# COMPACT_ATOMS: atom_id res chain seq x y z
N MET A 1 -11.38 6.97 -34.00
CA MET A 1 -10.96 6.45 -32.69
C MET A 1 -9.55 6.91 -32.37
N ASP A 2 -8.64 6.95 -33.35
CA ASP A 2 -7.26 7.41 -33.17
C ASP A 2 -7.07 8.86 -32.68
N HIS A 3 -7.97 9.80 -33.04
CA HIS A 3 -7.85 11.18 -32.53
C HIS A 3 -8.20 11.36 -31.05
N PHE A 4 -8.97 10.43 -30.45
CA PHE A 4 -9.33 10.55 -29.03
C PHE A 4 -8.16 10.18 -28.13
N GLU A 5 -7.38 9.17 -28.52
CA GLU A 5 -6.16 8.77 -27.80
C GLU A 5 -5.04 9.80 -27.95
N GLU A 6 -4.90 10.42 -29.13
CA GLU A 6 -3.93 11.49 -29.35
C GLU A 6 -4.26 12.75 -28.53
N ASP A 7 -5.54 13.14 -28.46
CA ASP A 7 -6.00 14.27 -27.64
C ASP A 7 -5.84 14.00 -26.13
N LEU A 8 -6.07 12.75 -25.70
CA LEU A 8 -5.85 12.30 -24.33
C LEU A 8 -4.38 12.39 -23.93
N VAL A 9 -3.49 11.89 -24.78
CA VAL A 9 -2.04 11.89 -24.55
C VAL A 9 -1.47 13.30 -24.62
N ALA A 10 -2.02 14.17 -25.48
CA ALA A 10 -1.65 15.58 -25.52
C ALA A 10 -2.13 16.34 -24.26
N ALA A 11 -3.35 16.08 -23.79
CA ALA A 11 -3.87 16.64 -22.54
C ALA A 11 -3.05 16.17 -21.33
N LEU A 12 -2.75 14.86 -21.25
CA LEU A 12 -1.88 14.28 -20.22
C LEU A 12 -0.46 14.85 -20.27
N ARG A 13 0.10 15.10 -21.45
CA ARG A 13 1.43 15.73 -21.59
C ARG A 13 1.45 17.19 -21.16
N GLU A 14 0.36 17.94 -21.33
CA GLU A 14 0.23 19.30 -20.83
C GLU A 14 -0.06 19.35 -19.32
N ILE A 15 -0.66 18.29 -18.75
CA ILE A 15 -0.85 18.11 -17.29
C ILE A 15 0.48 17.78 -16.58
N VAL A 16 1.33 16.98 -17.22
CA VAL A 16 2.60 16.48 -16.66
C VAL A 16 3.77 17.46 -16.81
N LYS A 17 3.63 18.52 -17.61
CA LYS A 17 4.68 19.54 -17.74
C LYS A 17 4.69 20.47 -16.51
N ASP A 18 5.73 20.28 -15.70
CA ASP A 18 6.25 21.19 -14.66
C ASP A 18 5.57 21.21 -13.27
N GLY A 19 4.80 20.18 -12.87
CA GLY A 19 4.25 20.10 -11.50
C GLY A 19 4.26 18.70 -10.90
N ASN A 20 4.46 18.60 -9.59
CA ASN A 20 4.33 17.36 -8.83
C ASN A 20 2.83 17.07 -8.61
N TRP A 21 2.13 16.66 -9.67
CA TRP A 21 0.69 16.38 -9.60
C TRP A 21 0.40 14.99 -9.05
N GLN A 22 -0.21 14.91 -7.88
CA GLN A 22 -0.63 13.68 -7.23
C GLN A 22 -2.10 13.38 -7.53
N CYS A 23 -2.38 12.18 -8.02
CA CYS A 23 -3.73 11.71 -8.25
C CYS A 23 -4.33 11.15 -6.96
N VAL A 24 -5.42 11.73 -6.45
CA VAL A 24 -5.97 11.36 -5.12
C VAL A 24 -7.21 10.47 -5.20
N GLY A 25 -7.87 10.38 -6.35
CA GLY A 25 -9.03 9.51 -6.54
C GLY A 25 -10.03 10.04 -7.57
N LYS A 26 -11.13 9.32 -7.76
CA LYS A 26 -12.23 9.80 -8.60
C LYS A 26 -13.08 10.78 -7.83
N LYS A 27 -13.67 11.74 -8.53
CA LYS A 27 -14.60 12.71 -7.99
C LYS A 27 -15.77 12.09 -7.22
N CYS A 28 -16.29 10.95 -7.67
CA CYS A 28 -17.35 10.22 -6.99
C CYS A 28 -16.94 9.56 -5.67
N ASP A 29 -15.64 9.51 -5.37
CA ASP A 29 -15.13 8.94 -4.12
C ASP A 29 -15.13 9.99 -3.00
N PHE A 30 -15.42 11.26 -3.32
CA PHE A 30 -15.34 12.42 -2.42
C PHE A 30 -16.69 13.12 -2.24
N ASP A 31 -17.71 12.39 -1.79
CA ASP A 31 -19.06 12.92 -1.53
C ASP A 31 -19.15 13.75 -0.22
N SER A 32 -18.11 13.66 0.63
CA SER A 32 -18.04 14.41 1.89
C SER A 32 -17.53 15.84 1.67
N PRO A 33 -18.09 16.86 2.35
CA PRO A 33 -17.67 18.26 2.20
C PRO A 33 -16.17 18.48 2.47
N CYS A 34 -15.63 17.75 3.44
CA CYS A 34 -14.21 17.77 3.77
C CYS A 34 -13.71 16.31 3.84
N THR A 35 -12.61 16.02 3.16
CA THR A 35 -11.93 14.72 3.20
C THR A 35 -10.46 14.93 3.55
N LYS A 36 -9.97 14.23 4.57
CA LYS A 36 -8.56 14.29 4.95
C LYS A 36 -7.72 13.40 4.05
N LEU A 37 -6.61 13.94 3.56
CA LEU A 37 -5.58 13.28 2.78
C LEU A 37 -4.29 13.26 3.58
N TYR A 38 -3.75 12.07 3.81
CA TYR A 38 -2.58 11.87 4.64
C TYR A 38 -1.32 11.92 3.78
N SER A 39 -0.42 12.81 4.16
CA SER A 39 0.95 12.92 3.65
C SER A 39 1.95 12.17 4.55
N GLU A 40 3.01 11.62 3.97
CA GLU A 40 4.09 10.88 4.66
C GLU A 40 4.87 11.72 5.68
N ASP A 41 4.99 13.02 5.44
CA ASP A 41 5.73 13.96 6.29
C ASP A 41 4.92 14.47 7.50
N GLY A 42 3.65 14.05 7.61
CA GLY A 42 2.72 14.52 8.64
C GLY A 42 2.02 15.84 8.30
N GLU A 43 2.38 16.51 7.20
CA GLU A 43 1.71 17.70 6.69
C GLU A 43 0.49 17.29 5.83
N HIS A 44 -0.51 16.75 6.53
CA HIS A 44 -1.73 16.25 5.89
C HIS A 44 -2.57 17.38 5.28
N ILE A 45 -3.24 17.09 4.17
CA ILE A 45 -4.07 18.03 3.41
C ILE A 45 -5.55 17.74 3.68
N VAL A 46 -6.39 18.77 3.70
CA VAL A 46 -7.85 18.63 3.59
C VAL A 46 -8.28 18.96 2.18
N LEU A 47 -8.97 18.02 1.53
CA LEU A 47 -9.68 18.22 0.28
C LEU A 47 -11.10 18.68 0.60
N VAL A 48 -11.47 19.85 0.11
CA VAL A 48 -12.78 20.48 0.33
C VAL A 48 -13.61 20.39 -0.94
N HIS A 49 -14.78 19.76 -0.87
CA HIS A 49 -15.79 19.69 -1.92
C HIS A 49 -16.92 20.67 -1.61
N THR A 50 -17.21 21.55 -2.56
CA THR A 50 -18.22 22.61 -2.42
C THR A 50 -19.47 22.27 -3.22
N GLU A 51 -20.63 22.81 -2.82
CA GLU A 51 -21.94 22.49 -3.43
C GLU A 51 -22.02 22.81 -4.94
N ASP A 52 -21.20 23.75 -5.43
CA ASP A 52 -21.05 24.05 -6.86
C ASP A 52 -20.07 23.11 -7.58
N ASP A 53 -19.77 21.97 -6.94
CA ASP A 53 -19.04 20.84 -7.50
C ASP A 53 -17.56 21.13 -7.83
N ARG A 54 -16.98 22.06 -7.06
CA ARG A 54 -15.57 22.47 -7.11
C ARG A 54 -14.78 21.90 -5.93
N PHE A 55 -13.50 21.66 -6.18
CA PHE A 55 -12.55 21.12 -5.20
C PHE A 55 -11.47 22.14 -4.84
N TRP A 56 -11.09 22.16 -3.57
CA TRP A 56 -10.03 22.99 -3.01
C TRP A 56 -9.15 22.15 -2.08
N ALA A 57 -7.91 22.54 -1.89
CA ALA A 57 -6.99 21.83 -1.00
C ALA A 57 -6.17 22.81 -0.16
N MET A 58 -6.06 22.54 1.13
CA MET A 58 -5.21 23.29 2.08
C MET A 58 -4.67 22.37 3.17
N ASP A 59 -3.76 22.84 4.03
CA ASP A 59 -3.32 22.01 5.15
C ASP A 59 -4.51 21.67 6.05
N SER A 60 -4.59 20.42 6.50
CA SER A 60 -5.64 19.96 7.42
C SER A 60 -5.45 20.47 8.85
N SER A 61 -4.26 20.99 9.18
CA SER A 61 -3.94 21.56 10.49
C SER A 61 -4.07 23.07 10.47
N CYS A 62 -4.88 23.63 11.36
CA CYS A 62 -5.03 25.08 11.49
C CYS A 62 -3.71 25.72 11.96
N PRO A 63 -3.21 26.78 11.29
CA PRO A 63 -1.92 27.43 11.61
C PRO A 63 -1.89 28.15 12.97
N HIS A 64 -3.03 28.25 13.67
CA HIS A 64 -3.09 28.80 15.03
C HIS A 64 -2.54 27.83 16.08
N GLU A 65 -3.24 26.70 16.28
CA GLU A 65 -2.92 25.70 17.31
C GLU A 65 -3.14 24.25 16.81
N GLY A 66 -3.08 24.02 15.50
CA GLY A 66 -3.14 22.67 14.90
C GLY A 66 -4.52 22.02 14.89
N GLY A 67 -5.59 22.80 15.06
CA GLY A 67 -6.97 22.27 15.03
C GLY A 67 -7.33 21.60 13.69
N PRO A 68 -8.14 20.53 13.69
CA PRO A 68 -8.44 19.70 12.52
C PRO A 68 -9.45 20.38 11.59
N LEU A 69 -8.97 20.96 10.51
CA LEU A 69 -9.79 21.65 9.52
C LEU A 69 -10.67 20.70 8.69
N ASP A 70 -10.33 19.41 8.63
CA ASP A 70 -11.18 18.37 8.05
C ASP A 70 -12.52 18.16 8.78
N LEU A 71 -12.61 18.63 10.03
CA LEU A 71 -13.84 18.66 10.82
C LEU A 71 -14.51 20.05 10.86
N GLY A 72 -13.99 21.00 10.07
CA GLY A 72 -14.49 22.36 10.00
C GLY A 72 -15.69 22.53 9.08
N ASP A 73 -16.47 23.58 9.33
CA ASP A 73 -17.61 23.97 8.50
C ASP A 73 -17.17 24.90 7.36
N ILE A 74 -17.84 24.81 6.22
CA ILE A 74 -17.63 25.70 5.07
C ILE A 74 -18.68 26.81 5.12
N GLU A 75 -18.25 28.07 5.18
CA GLU A 75 -19.13 29.23 5.21
C GLU A 75 -18.95 30.11 3.96
N ASP A 76 -20.04 30.76 3.53
CA ASP A 76 -20.05 31.75 2.45
C ASP A 76 -20.19 33.15 3.06
N LEU A 77 -19.20 34.01 2.81
CA LEU A 77 -19.16 35.37 3.36
C LEU A 77 -19.98 36.39 2.54
N GLY A 78 -20.67 35.96 1.48
CA GLY A 78 -21.63 36.77 0.73
C GLY A 78 -21.04 37.60 -0.42
N ASP A 79 -19.76 37.39 -0.76
CA ASP A 79 -19.07 38.00 -1.91
C ASP A 79 -18.51 36.95 -2.90
N GLY A 80 -18.94 35.69 -2.77
CA GLY A 80 -18.43 34.55 -3.52
C GLY A 80 -17.14 33.96 -2.94
N LYS A 81 -16.61 34.51 -1.85
CA LYS A 81 -15.51 33.91 -1.11
C LYS A 81 -16.06 32.94 -0.07
N ARG A 82 -15.55 31.72 -0.15
CA ARG A 82 -15.81 30.66 0.81
C ARG A 82 -14.65 30.52 1.76
N VAL A 83 -14.98 30.22 3.00
CA VAL A 83 -14.00 30.00 4.07
C VAL A 83 -14.24 28.66 4.73
N LEU A 84 -13.15 27.99 5.12
CA LEU A 84 -13.18 26.85 6.02
C LEU A 84 -12.96 27.36 7.45
N VAL A 85 -13.88 27.04 8.35
CA VAL A 85 -13.87 27.53 9.73
C VAL A 85 -13.31 26.45 10.65
N CYS A 86 -12.23 26.79 11.37
CA CYS A 86 -11.63 25.86 12.33
C CYS A 86 -12.60 25.53 13.48
N PRO A 87 -12.86 24.24 13.77
CA PRO A 87 -13.84 23.84 14.78
C PRO A 87 -13.41 24.16 16.22
N TRP A 88 -12.13 24.40 16.48
CA TRP A 88 -11.63 24.70 17.82
C TRP A 88 -11.76 26.17 18.21
N HIS A 89 -11.46 27.07 17.28
CA HIS A 89 -11.29 28.50 17.57
C HIS A 89 -12.14 29.42 16.67
N HIS A 90 -12.90 28.85 15.73
CA HIS A 90 -13.76 29.57 14.79
C HIS A 90 -13.02 30.60 13.92
N PHE A 91 -11.73 30.35 13.65
CA PHE A 91 -10.97 31.17 12.69
C PHE A 91 -11.25 30.70 11.27
N ASP A 92 -11.56 31.67 10.41
CA ASP A 92 -11.88 31.49 8.99
C ASP A 92 -10.61 31.41 8.14
N PHE A 93 -10.59 30.54 7.14
CA PHE A 93 -9.52 30.46 6.14
C PHE A 93 -10.12 30.44 4.73
N CYS A 94 -9.79 31.44 3.91
CA CYS A 94 -10.28 31.51 2.54
C CYS A 94 -9.81 30.29 1.72
N LEU A 95 -10.73 29.60 1.05
CA LEU A 95 -10.40 28.41 0.25
C LEU A 95 -9.45 28.70 -0.91
N GLU A 96 -9.49 29.91 -1.46
CA GLU A 96 -8.67 30.31 -2.61
C GLU A 96 -7.28 30.80 -2.21
N THR A 97 -7.16 31.51 -1.10
CA THR A 97 -5.90 32.19 -0.74
C THR A 97 -5.29 31.68 0.56
N GLY A 98 -6.01 30.93 1.37
CA GLY A 98 -5.59 30.49 2.71
C GLY A 98 -5.58 31.60 3.77
N ALA A 99 -5.91 32.85 3.41
CA ALA A 99 -5.85 33.98 4.32
C ALA A 99 -7.04 33.98 5.30
N SER A 100 -6.78 34.39 6.53
CA SER A 100 -7.78 34.52 7.60
C SER A 100 -8.06 35.98 7.95
N SER A 101 -9.30 36.30 8.35
CA SER A 101 -9.66 37.61 8.90
C SER A 101 -8.84 38.00 10.15
N MET A 102 -8.30 37.00 10.87
CA MET A 102 -7.46 37.17 12.05
C MET A 102 -5.97 37.37 11.75
N GLY A 103 -5.59 37.49 10.48
CA GLY A 103 -4.20 37.73 10.05
C GLY A 103 -3.31 36.48 10.00
N LEU A 104 -3.92 35.30 10.05
CA LEU A 104 -3.23 34.01 9.83
C LEU A 104 -3.25 33.62 8.34
N GLN A 105 -2.36 32.71 7.97
CA GLN A 105 -2.21 32.20 6.60
C GLN A 105 -2.07 30.67 6.65
N ASN A 106 -2.95 29.97 5.93
CA ASN A 106 -2.87 28.53 5.68
C ASN A 106 -2.27 28.29 4.28
N GLN A 107 -1.57 27.19 4.09
CA GLN A 107 -1.07 26.76 2.78
C GLN A 107 -2.24 26.25 1.92
N VAL A 108 -2.30 26.70 0.67
CA VAL A 108 -3.26 26.20 -0.33
C VAL A 108 -2.53 25.49 -1.46
N TYR A 109 -3.17 24.47 -2.02
CA TYR A 109 -2.61 23.66 -3.11
C TYR A 109 -3.47 23.81 -4.37
N GLU A 110 -2.81 23.82 -5.54
CA GLU A 110 -3.55 23.81 -6.79
C GLU A 110 -4.27 22.46 -6.97
N VAL A 111 -5.56 22.51 -7.26
CA VAL A 111 -6.39 21.33 -7.54
C VAL A 111 -6.88 21.38 -8.98
N ARG A 112 -6.80 20.24 -9.69
CA ARG A 112 -7.35 20.08 -11.04
C ARG A 112 -8.20 18.82 -11.10
N VAL A 113 -9.29 18.90 -11.86
CA VAL A 113 -10.12 17.74 -12.18
C VAL A 113 -9.99 17.45 -13.66
N VAL A 114 -9.52 16.26 -14.01
CA VAL A 114 -9.32 15.82 -15.40
C VAL A 114 -9.97 14.45 -15.54
N GLN A 115 -10.96 14.34 -16.42
CA GLN A 115 -11.69 13.08 -16.67
C GLN A 115 -12.18 12.40 -15.38
N ASP A 116 -12.83 13.19 -14.53
CA ASP A 116 -13.35 12.76 -13.22
C ASP A 116 -12.29 12.32 -12.21
N MET A 117 -10.99 12.46 -12.50
CA MET A 117 -9.90 12.25 -11.54
C MET A 117 -9.45 13.58 -10.93
N ILE A 118 -9.24 13.59 -9.62
CA ILE A 118 -8.77 14.75 -8.88
C ILE A 118 -7.24 14.68 -8.74
N TYR A 119 -6.57 15.78 -9.06
CA TYR A 119 -5.13 15.95 -8.92
C TYR A 119 -4.80 17.15 -8.04
N ILE A 120 -3.83 16.98 -7.16
CA ILE A 120 -3.32 18.03 -6.27
C ILE A 120 -1.83 18.25 -6.57
N ASN A 121 -1.42 19.50 -6.77
CA ASN A 121 -0.01 19.85 -6.97
C ASN A 121 0.71 19.92 -5.63
N THR A 122 1.42 18.84 -5.28
CA THR A 122 2.22 18.75 -4.05
C THR A 122 3.40 17.79 -4.26
N GLN A 123 4.50 18.06 -3.57
CA GLN A 123 5.68 17.19 -3.63
C GLN A 123 5.49 15.89 -2.85
N ASN A 124 4.49 15.84 -1.98
CA ASN A 124 4.25 14.73 -1.08
C ASN A 124 3.25 13.74 -1.66
N GLU A 125 3.48 12.43 -1.47
CA GLU A 125 2.47 11.43 -1.78
C GLU A 125 1.29 11.54 -0.80
N LEU A 126 0.07 11.37 -1.31
CA LEU A 126 -1.17 11.52 -0.56
C LEU A 126 -1.96 10.21 -0.55
N CYS A 127 -2.54 9.86 0.60
CA CYS A 127 -3.43 8.71 0.73
C CYS A 127 -4.72 9.04 1.51
N LEU A 128 -5.76 8.24 1.33
CA LEU A 128 -7.09 8.47 1.93
C LEU A 128 -7.22 7.95 3.38
N SER A 129 -6.27 7.13 3.81
CA SER A 129 -6.29 6.48 5.11
C SER A 129 -5.12 6.94 5.94
N PRO A 130 -5.28 7.11 7.27
CA PRO A 130 -4.18 7.49 8.12
C PRO A 130 -3.02 6.52 7.93
N MET A 131 -1.88 7.04 7.50
CA MET A 131 -0.63 6.32 7.65
C MET A 131 -0.41 6.20 9.16
N SER A 132 -0.58 4.99 9.70
CA SER A 132 -0.58 4.81 11.14
C SER A 132 0.75 5.27 11.76
N GLU A 133 0.68 6.14 12.76
CA GLU A 133 1.81 6.40 13.67
C GLU A 133 2.13 5.19 14.55
N THR A 134 1.27 4.18 14.61
CA THR A 134 1.59 2.92 15.27
C THR A 134 2.37 2.02 14.34
N ASP A 135 3.68 2.02 14.55
CA ASP A 135 4.67 1.16 13.91
C ASP A 135 4.95 1.55 12.44
N THR A 136 5.58 2.73 12.26
CA THR A 136 6.79 2.76 11.42
C THR A 136 7.82 1.83 12.06
N THR A 137 7.53 0.53 11.94
CA THR A 137 8.47 -0.56 12.03
C THR A 137 9.68 -0.12 11.22
N SER A 138 10.87 -0.52 11.64
CA SER A 138 12.15 -0.26 10.96
C SER A 138 12.07 -0.29 9.42
N ASN A 139 11.15 -1.07 8.85
CA ASN A 139 10.94 -1.31 7.43
C ASN A 139 10.60 -0.04 6.63
N GLY A 140 9.55 0.71 7.00
CA GLY A 140 9.17 1.93 6.25
C GLY A 140 10.25 3.00 6.31
N LYS A 141 10.93 3.12 7.46
CA LYS A 141 12.09 4.01 7.62
C LYS A 141 13.27 3.58 6.76
N VAL A 142 13.56 2.29 6.65
CA VAL A 142 14.64 1.77 5.80
C VAL A 142 14.30 1.97 4.33
N GLN A 143 13.05 1.75 3.92
CA GLN A 143 12.59 1.99 2.55
C GLN A 143 12.71 3.47 2.17
N ALA A 144 12.24 4.40 3.02
CA ALA A 144 12.37 5.84 2.78
C ALA A 144 13.84 6.25 2.64
N ARG A 145 14.72 5.78 3.54
CA ARG A 145 16.17 6.05 3.49
C ARG A 145 16.85 5.42 2.28
N TRP A 146 16.34 4.30 1.78
CA TRP A 146 16.82 3.66 0.56
C TRP A 146 16.44 4.47 -0.69
N ASN A 147 15.17 4.90 -0.76
CA ASN A 147 14.62 5.65 -1.89
C ASN A 147 15.19 7.07 -1.98
N SER A 148 15.43 7.72 -0.85
CA SER A 148 16.08 9.04 -0.79
C SER A 148 17.57 9.02 -1.14
N GLY A 149 18.16 7.83 -1.26
CA GLY A 149 19.58 7.65 -1.51
C GLY A 149 20.46 7.85 -0.27
N GLU A 150 19.88 7.96 0.93
CA GLU A 150 20.66 7.98 2.17
C GLU A 150 21.39 6.63 2.40
N ILE A 151 20.74 5.51 2.07
CA ILE A 151 21.38 4.19 2.03
C ILE A 151 21.92 3.93 0.63
N THR A 152 23.21 4.16 0.44
CA THR A 152 23.89 4.05 -0.85
C THR A 152 24.42 2.65 -1.17
N GLU A 153 24.67 1.81 -0.16
CA GLU A 153 25.28 0.50 -0.31
C GLU A 153 24.52 -0.60 0.46
N VAL A 154 24.52 -1.81 -0.11
CA VAL A 154 24.04 -3.02 0.59
C VAL A 154 25.21 -3.57 1.39
N GLY A 155 25.13 -3.46 2.72
CA GLY A 155 26.12 -4.04 3.63
C GLY A 155 26.10 -5.57 3.64
N GLN A 156 26.94 -6.15 4.50
CA GLN A 156 26.93 -7.60 4.76
C GLN A 156 26.41 -7.88 6.16
N ALA A 157 25.54 -8.88 6.28
CA ALA A 157 25.02 -9.34 7.55
C ALA A 157 24.80 -10.85 7.53
N THR A 158 24.86 -11.47 8.70
CA THR A 158 24.38 -12.84 8.90
C THR A 158 23.02 -12.75 9.58
N PRO A 159 21.90 -12.84 8.82
CA PRO A 159 20.57 -12.78 9.42
C PRO A 159 20.34 -13.98 10.35
N PRO A 160 19.48 -13.83 11.37
CA PRO A 160 19.12 -14.94 12.24
C PRO A 160 18.49 -16.09 11.46
N VAL A 161 18.48 -17.29 12.06
CA VAL A 161 17.87 -18.49 11.44
C VAL A 161 16.35 -18.33 11.29
N GLN A 162 15.73 -17.58 12.20
CA GLN A 162 14.32 -17.25 12.16
C GLN A 162 14.12 -15.81 12.64
N PRO A 163 13.12 -15.08 12.11
CA PRO A 163 12.85 -13.72 12.55
C PRO A 163 12.25 -13.74 13.95
N SER A 164 12.46 -12.64 14.69
CA SER A 164 11.85 -12.48 16.00
C SER A 164 10.33 -12.41 15.89
N ARG A 165 9.65 -12.97 16.90
CA ARG A 165 8.19 -12.87 17.08
C ARG A 165 7.89 -12.46 18.51
N LYS A 166 6.74 -11.82 18.72
CA LYS A 166 6.23 -11.50 20.06
C LYS A 166 6.03 -12.82 20.84
N GLU A 167 6.40 -12.83 22.12
CA GLU A 167 6.39 -14.04 22.96
C GLU A 167 5.00 -14.71 23.08
N ASN A 168 3.93 -13.93 22.91
CA ASN A 168 2.55 -14.39 22.98
C ASN A 168 2.03 -15.04 21.67
N LEU A 169 2.83 -15.09 20.60
CA LEU A 169 2.39 -15.64 19.32
C LEU A 169 2.48 -17.18 19.31
N THR A 170 1.33 -17.85 19.21
CA THR A 170 1.27 -19.31 19.11
C THR A 170 1.51 -19.76 17.66
N VAL A 171 2.61 -20.47 17.40
CA VAL A 171 2.96 -20.99 16.07
C VAL A 171 2.66 -22.49 15.97
N LEU A 172 1.88 -22.90 14.97
CA LEU A 172 1.53 -24.28 14.67
C LEU A 172 2.15 -24.77 13.35
N GLN A 173 2.30 -26.08 13.21
CA GLN A 173 2.73 -26.69 11.97
C GLN A 173 1.67 -26.55 10.85
N PRO A 174 2.11 -26.47 9.57
CA PRO A 174 1.21 -26.42 8.42
C PRO A 174 0.17 -27.57 8.42
N GLY A 175 -1.07 -27.25 8.04
CA GLY A 175 -2.16 -28.22 7.91
C GLY A 175 -3.01 -28.49 9.17
N LYS A 176 -2.67 -27.88 10.32
CA LYS A 176 -3.44 -28.03 11.57
C LYS A 176 -4.46 -26.90 11.84
N ILE A 177 -4.48 -25.85 11.01
CA ILE A 177 -5.37 -24.70 11.17
C ILE A 177 -6.55 -24.83 10.20
N LYS A 178 -7.78 -24.74 10.72
CA LYS A 178 -8.99 -24.64 9.88
C LYS A 178 -9.18 -23.18 9.47
N ARG A 179 -9.13 -22.90 8.17
CA ARG A 179 -9.46 -21.58 7.63
C ARG A 179 -10.94 -21.26 7.82
N GLY A 180 -11.24 -20.00 8.13
CA GLY A 180 -12.60 -19.49 8.15
C GLY A 180 -13.27 -19.55 6.77
N LYS A 181 -14.61 -19.62 6.74
CA LYS A 181 -15.42 -19.53 5.52
C LYS A 181 -15.94 -18.11 5.22
N GLY A 182 -15.74 -17.15 6.12
CA GLY A 182 -16.16 -15.74 6.01
C GLY A 182 -17.58 -15.43 6.49
N GLY A 183 -18.40 -16.45 6.78
CA GLY A 183 -19.84 -16.26 7.07
C GLY A 183 -20.18 -15.68 8.45
N THR A 184 -19.27 -15.71 9.42
CA THR A 184 -19.47 -15.13 10.76
C THR A 184 -18.34 -14.17 11.09
N GLN A 185 -18.53 -13.23 12.03
CA GLN A 185 -17.46 -12.30 12.46
C GLN A 185 -16.19 -13.05 12.87
N ALA A 186 -16.31 -14.08 13.72
CA ALA A 186 -15.17 -14.92 14.09
C ALA A 186 -14.47 -15.56 12.88
N SER A 187 -15.24 -15.94 11.86
CA SER A 187 -14.68 -16.51 10.64
C SER A 187 -14.05 -15.46 9.71
N ARG A 188 -14.49 -14.21 9.76
CA ARG A 188 -13.89 -13.08 9.03
C ARG A 188 -12.57 -12.68 9.66
N ILE A 189 -12.55 -12.54 10.99
CA ILE A 189 -11.33 -12.36 11.78
C ILE A 189 -10.31 -13.45 11.46
N ALA A 190 -10.73 -14.73 11.41
CA ALA A 190 -9.82 -15.84 11.07
C ALA A 190 -9.26 -15.78 9.64
N LEU A 191 -9.98 -15.20 8.69
CA LEU A 191 -9.48 -15.00 7.32
C LEU A 191 -8.48 -13.84 7.26
N LEU A 192 -8.85 -12.68 7.79
CA LEU A 192 -7.98 -11.50 7.86
C LEU A 192 -6.69 -11.79 8.63
N HIS A 193 -6.79 -12.48 9.76
CA HIS A 193 -5.64 -12.89 10.56
C HIS A 193 -4.70 -13.84 9.80
N SER A 194 -5.26 -14.75 8.99
CA SER A 194 -4.46 -15.63 8.14
C SER A 194 -3.75 -14.87 7.01
N LEU A 195 -4.35 -13.80 6.47
CA LEU A 195 -3.74 -12.94 5.46
C LEU A 195 -2.63 -12.10 6.11
N ALA A 196 -2.89 -11.47 7.26
CA ALA A 196 -1.88 -10.70 7.98
C ALA A 196 -0.66 -11.57 8.35
N ASN A 197 -0.88 -12.86 8.64
CA ASN A 197 0.24 -13.78 8.88
C ASN A 197 1.08 -14.03 7.61
N ILE A 198 0.45 -14.02 6.43
CA ILE A 198 1.18 -14.14 5.16
C ILE A 198 2.01 -12.88 4.93
N GLU A 199 1.43 -11.68 5.07
CA GLU A 199 2.16 -10.43 4.81
C GLU A 199 3.32 -10.26 5.79
N GLN A 200 3.12 -10.61 7.06
CA GLN A 200 4.20 -10.60 8.04
C GLN A 200 5.37 -11.52 7.62
N TRP A 201 5.08 -12.69 7.03
CA TRP A 201 6.14 -13.53 6.48
C TRP A 201 6.76 -12.91 5.22
N ALA A 202 5.99 -12.28 4.34
CA ALA A 202 6.50 -11.64 3.14
C ALA A 202 7.48 -10.50 3.44
N ILE A 203 7.18 -9.67 4.46
CA ILE A 203 8.11 -8.68 5.01
C ILE A 203 9.44 -9.33 5.40
N ASP A 204 9.39 -10.37 6.24
CA ASP A 204 10.61 -11.03 6.72
C ASP A 204 11.40 -11.69 5.60
N LEU A 205 10.72 -12.30 4.62
CA LEU A 205 11.35 -12.96 3.49
C LEU A 205 12.07 -11.96 2.59
N SER A 206 11.49 -10.79 2.39
CA SER A 206 12.07 -9.69 1.62
C SER A 206 13.33 -9.14 2.30
N TRP A 207 13.34 -8.98 3.62
CA TRP A 207 14.56 -8.60 4.33
C TRP A 207 15.59 -9.74 4.42
N ASP A 208 15.14 -10.99 4.56
CA ASP A 208 16.02 -12.16 4.61
C ASP A 208 16.80 -12.30 3.32
N ILE A 209 16.17 -12.15 2.15
CA ILE A 209 16.87 -12.29 0.88
C ILE A 209 17.91 -11.19 0.66
N ILE A 210 17.60 -9.95 1.05
CA ILE A 210 18.54 -8.82 1.02
C ILE A 210 19.75 -9.12 1.90
N ALA A 211 19.52 -9.45 3.18
CA ALA A 211 20.59 -9.65 4.14
C ALA A 211 21.44 -10.88 3.80
N ARG A 212 20.79 -12.01 3.52
CA ARG A 212 21.43 -13.33 3.36
C ARG A 212 22.24 -13.46 2.08
N PHE A 213 21.80 -12.81 0.99
CA PHE A 213 22.44 -12.94 -0.32
C PHE A 213 23.19 -11.69 -0.79
N SER A 214 23.33 -10.67 0.07
CA SER A 214 24.14 -9.46 -0.17
C SER A 214 25.57 -9.74 -0.68
N ALA A 215 26.19 -10.84 -0.24
CA ALA A 215 27.54 -11.23 -0.61
C ALA A 215 27.63 -12.09 -1.88
N VAL A 216 26.51 -12.52 -2.47
CA VAL A 216 26.50 -13.34 -3.70
C VAL A 216 27.14 -12.57 -4.85
N ARG A 217 27.83 -13.31 -5.72
CA ARG A 217 28.41 -12.83 -6.96
C ARG A 217 27.81 -13.63 -8.12
N LEU A 218 27.57 -12.95 -9.23
CA LEU A 218 27.22 -13.56 -10.50
C LEU A 218 28.39 -14.40 -11.01
N ASP A 219 28.13 -15.27 -11.99
CA ASP A 219 29.17 -16.06 -12.66
C ASP A 219 30.24 -15.18 -13.33
N THR A 220 29.90 -13.92 -13.63
CA THR A 220 30.82 -12.89 -14.13
C THR A 220 31.78 -12.36 -13.06
N GLY A 221 31.58 -12.71 -11.79
CA GLY A 221 32.31 -12.18 -10.63
C GLY A 221 31.75 -10.88 -10.07
N GLU A 222 30.73 -10.30 -10.71
CA GLU A 222 30.10 -9.04 -10.29
C GLU A 222 29.14 -9.24 -9.11
N PRO A 223 28.97 -8.23 -8.23
CA PRO A 223 27.90 -8.26 -7.23
C PRO A 223 26.52 -8.25 -7.88
N LEU A 224 25.52 -8.69 -7.12
CA LEU A 224 24.12 -8.49 -7.51
C LEU A 224 23.86 -6.98 -7.71
N PRO A 225 23.08 -6.60 -8.73
CA PRO A 225 22.82 -5.19 -9.03
C PRO A 225 22.01 -4.54 -7.90
N ARG A 226 22.22 -3.26 -7.63
CA ARG A 226 21.43 -2.49 -6.64
C ARG A 226 19.91 -2.61 -6.89
N GLN A 227 19.51 -2.69 -8.15
CA GLN A 227 18.10 -2.84 -8.51
C GLN A 227 17.47 -4.10 -7.92
N PHE A 228 18.19 -5.24 -7.92
CA PHE A 228 17.70 -6.48 -7.28
C PHE A 228 17.29 -6.24 -5.83
N PHE A 229 18.11 -5.51 -5.06
CA PHE A 229 17.79 -5.18 -3.67
C PHE A 229 16.69 -4.12 -3.56
N SER A 230 16.64 -3.17 -4.51
CA SER A 230 15.61 -2.14 -4.54
C SER A 230 14.22 -2.75 -4.75
N ASP A 231 14.12 -3.79 -5.57
CA ASP A 231 12.87 -4.51 -5.80
C ASP A 231 12.37 -5.16 -4.49
N PHE A 232 13.26 -5.83 -3.74
CA PHE A 232 12.87 -6.42 -2.44
C PHE A 232 12.63 -5.39 -1.34
N VAL A 233 13.30 -4.23 -1.37
CA VAL A 233 12.98 -3.11 -0.45
C VAL A 233 11.57 -2.58 -0.72
N LYS A 234 11.18 -2.49 -2.01
CA LYS A 234 9.81 -2.11 -2.39
C LYS A 234 8.80 -3.13 -1.89
N VAL A 235 9.01 -4.42 -2.19
CA VAL A 235 8.12 -5.51 -1.72
C VAL A 235 8.01 -5.47 -0.20
N ALA A 236 9.13 -5.38 0.54
CA ALA A 236 9.08 -5.30 2.01
C ALA A 236 8.24 -4.14 2.54
N GLY A 237 8.22 -3.01 1.83
CA GLY A 237 7.40 -1.85 2.13
C GLY A 237 5.91 -2.08 1.86
N ASP A 238 5.60 -2.57 0.67
CA ASP A 238 4.23 -2.86 0.25
C ASP A 238 3.58 -3.90 1.17
N GLU A 239 4.31 -4.95 1.51
CA GLU A 239 3.86 -6.00 2.45
C GLU A 239 3.67 -5.48 3.88
N ALA A 240 4.47 -4.49 4.30
CA ALA A 240 4.29 -3.83 5.59
C ALA A 240 3.02 -2.98 5.62
N LYS A 241 2.73 -2.27 4.52
CA LYS A 241 1.46 -1.55 4.33
C LYS A 241 0.27 -2.53 4.37
N HIS A 242 0.36 -3.66 3.67
CA HIS A 242 -0.71 -4.67 3.64
C HIS A 242 -0.97 -5.29 5.01
N TYR A 243 0.10 -5.68 5.72
CA TYR A 243 0.02 -6.17 7.09
C TYR A 243 -0.72 -5.17 7.99
N HIS A 244 -0.36 -3.89 7.89
CA HIS A 244 -0.94 -2.84 8.70
C HIS A 244 -2.44 -2.65 8.41
N LEU A 245 -2.83 -2.58 7.13
CA LEU A 245 -4.25 -2.49 6.74
C LEU A 245 -5.07 -3.65 7.32
N LEU A 246 -4.52 -4.87 7.28
CA LEU A 246 -5.17 -6.06 7.82
C LEU A 246 -5.23 -6.03 9.35
N GLU A 247 -4.16 -5.60 10.03
CA GLU A 247 -4.13 -5.48 11.49
C GLU A 247 -5.17 -4.47 11.98
N THR A 248 -5.23 -3.29 11.37
CA THR A 248 -6.23 -2.26 11.66
C THR A 248 -7.64 -2.81 11.48
N ARG A 249 -7.92 -3.51 10.37
CA ARG A 249 -9.23 -4.12 10.14
C ARG A 249 -9.58 -5.20 11.18
N ILE A 250 -8.61 -6.00 11.62
CA ILE A 250 -8.81 -7.00 12.68
C ILE A 250 -9.16 -6.31 14.01
N THR A 251 -8.54 -5.17 14.31
CA THR A 251 -8.83 -4.38 15.52
C THR A 251 -10.21 -3.76 15.50
N GLU A 252 -10.67 -3.24 14.37
CA GLU A 252 -12.05 -2.75 14.19
C GLU A 252 -13.12 -3.84 14.41
N LEU A 253 -12.74 -5.11 14.26
CA LEU A 253 -13.60 -6.27 14.53
C LEU A 253 -13.47 -6.79 15.98
N ASP A 254 -12.92 -5.98 16.88
CA ASP A 254 -12.65 -6.28 18.29
C ASP A 254 -11.70 -7.47 18.51
N SER A 255 -10.66 -7.57 17.68
CA SER A 255 -9.63 -8.61 17.78
C SER A 255 -8.22 -8.03 17.61
N PHE A 256 -7.20 -8.88 17.54
CA PHE A 256 -5.81 -8.44 17.34
C PHE A 256 -4.97 -9.52 16.67
N PHE A 257 -3.88 -9.12 16.02
CA PHE A 257 -2.94 -10.07 15.46
C PHE A 257 -2.23 -10.90 16.55
N GLY A 258 -2.46 -12.21 16.53
CA GLY A 258 -1.92 -13.16 17.49
C GLY A 258 -2.98 -13.72 18.46
N ALA A 259 -4.22 -13.21 18.39
CA ALA A 259 -5.36 -13.81 19.07
C ALA A 259 -5.68 -15.24 18.57
N LEU A 260 -5.28 -15.55 17.34
CA LEU A 260 -5.39 -16.87 16.73
C LEU A 260 -3.99 -17.45 16.44
N PRO A 261 -3.83 -18.79 16.44
CA PRO A 261 -2.54 -19.40 16.10
C PRO A 261 -2.14 -19.11 14.64
N VAL A 262 -0.84 -18.94 14.42
CA VAL A 262 -0.26 -18.75 13.08
C VAL A 262 0.43 -20.02 12.58
N HIS A 263 0.71 -20.10 11.29
CA HIS A 263 1.56 -21.14 10.71
C HIS A 263 2.83 -20.56 10.10
N ASN A 264 3.91 -21.34 10.07
CA ASN A 264 5.22 -20.95 9.55
C ASN A 264 5.60 -21.63 8.22
N GLY A 265 4.63 -22.14 7.46
CA GLY A 265 4.90 -22.93 6.25
C GLY A 265 5.77 -22.23 5.21
N LEU A 266 5.57 -20.92 5.01
CA LEU A 266 6.41 -20.06 4.16
C LEU A 266 7.87 -20.05 4.63
N TRP A 267 8.10 -19.87 5.94
CA TRP A 267 9.45 -19.81 6.49
C TRP A 267 10.19 -21.15 6.47
N GLN A 268 9.46 -22.27 6.50
CA GLN A 268 10.09 -23.58 6.35
C GLN A 268 10.78 -23.71 4.97
N SER A 269 10.07 -23.34 3.90
CA SER A 269 10.63 -23.31 2.55
C SER A 269 11.81 -22.35 2.44
N ALA A 270 11.76 -21.21 3.13
CA ALA A 270 12.89 -20.30 3.24
C ALA A 270 14.10 -20.94 3.93
N THR A 271 13.87 -21.63 5.04
CA THR A 271 14.93 -22.33 5.78
C THR A 271 15.62 -23.37 4.90
N ASP A 272 14.82 -24.19 4.20
CA ASP A 272 15.32 -25.26 3.33
C ASP A 272 16.13 -24.72 2.14
N THR A 273 15.83 -23.50 1.68
CA THR A 273 16.50 -22.83 0.54
C THR A 273 17.53 -21.78 0.94
N SER A 274 17.82 -21.63 2.24
CA SER A 274 18.68 -20.56 2.77
C SER A 274 20.12 -20.55 2.23
N HIS A 275 20.55 -21.62 1.57
CA HIS A 275 21.89 -21.80 1.04
C HIS A 275 22.00 -21.55 -0.47
N ASP A 276 20.88 -21.34 -1.17
CA ASP A 276 20.84 -21.22 -2.63
C ASP A 276 19.87 -20.11 -3.04
N LEU A 277 20.43 -19.03 -3.61
CA LEU A 277 19.67 -17.86 -4.05
C LEU A 277 18.62 -18.23 -5.11
N LEU A 278 18.98 -19.07 -6.09
CA LEU A 278 18.07 -19.44 -7.17
C LEU A 278 16.94 -20.33 -6.62
N ALA A 279 17.26 -21.28 -5.74
CA ALA A 279 16.24 -22.07 -5.07
C ALA A 279 15.31 -21.21 -4.20
N ARG A 280 15.86 -20.18 -3.52
CA ARG A 280 15.08 -19.24 -2.71
C ARG A 280 14.10 -18.45 -3.57
N LEU A 281 14.58 -17.81 -4.64
CA LEU A 281 13.76 -17.07 -5.59
C LEU A 281 12.67 -17.98 -6.16
N ALA A 282 13.03 -19.23 -6.48
CA ALA A 282 12.13 -20.16 -7.14
C ALA A 282 11.04 -20.75 -6.25
N ILE A 283 11.36 -21.10 -5.01
CA ILE A 283 10.41 -21.79 -4.14
C ILE A 283 9.61 -20.77 -3.33
N VAL A 284 10.22 -19.67 -2.90
CA VAL A 284 9.56 -18.69 -2.05
C VAL A 284 8.85 -17.65 -2.90
N HIS A 285 9.60 -16.85 -3.66
CA HIS A 285 9.03 -15.70 -4.35
C HIS A 285 8.13 -16.13 -5.52
N MET A 286 8.59 -17.02 -6.42
CA MET A 286 7.76 -17.45 -7.57
C MET A 286 6.50 -18.23 -7.19
N VAL A 287 6.58 -19.19 -6.26
CA VAL A 287 5.45 -20.09 -5.99
C VAL A 287 4.46 -19.46 -5.01
N HIS A 288 4.90 -18.62 -4.07
CA HIS A 288 4.00 -18.05 -3.08
C HIS A 288 3.30 -16.78 -3.58
N GLU A 289 3.98 -15.95 -4.38
CA GLU A 289 3.41 -14.75 -4.99
C GLU A 289 2.30 -15.13 -6.00
N ALA A 290 2.58 -16.10 -6.87
CA ALA A 290 1.57 -16.68 -7.78
C ALA A 290 0.35 -17.28 -7.05
N ARG A 291 0.49 -17.63 -5.76
CA ARG A 291 -0.59 -18.19 -4.94
C ARG A 291 -1.41 -17.10 -4.24
N GLY A 292 -0.86 -15.92 -3.99
CA GLY A 292 -1.59 -14.74 -3.50
C GLY A 292 -2.65 -14.30 -4.53
N LEU A 293 -2.20 -14.09 -5.77
CA LEU A 293 -3.06 -13.71 -6.90
C LEU A 293 -4.23 -14.67 -7.18
N ASP A 294 -4.04 -15.97 -6.90
CA ASP A 294 -5.07 -16.99 -7.12
C ASP A 294 -6.15 -17.02 -6.03
N VAL A 295 -5.81 -16.59 -4.80
CA VAL A 295 -6.67 -16.72 -3.61
C VAL A 295 -7.42 -15.43 -3.29
N HIS A 296 -6.86 -14.27 -3.64
CA HIS A 296 -7.45 -12.95 -3.35
C HIS A 296 -8.86 -12.75 -3.93
N PRO A 297 -9.15 -13.04 -5.22
CA PRO A 297 -10.49 -12.82 -5.78
C PRO A 297 -11.59 -13.65 -5.10
N GLN A 298 -11.28 -14.88 -4.71
CA GLN A 298 -12.22 -15.73 -3.99
C GLN A 298 -12.48 -15.22 -2.57
N THR A 299 -11.48 -14.58 -1.97
CA THR A 299 -11.58 -14.02 -0.61
C THR A 299 -12.41 -12.75 -0.62
N LEU A 300 -12.14 -11.83 -1.56
CA LEU A 300 -12.97 -10.65 -1.86
C LEU A 300 -14.44 -11.03 -2.05
N SER A 301 -14.71 -12.00 -2.92
CA SER A 301 -16.07 -12.48 -3.19
C SER A 301 -16.79 -12.99 -1.92
N ARG A 302 -16.06 -13.58 -0.98
CA ARG A 302 -16.62 -14.06 0.30
C ARG A 302 -16.97 -12.93 1.24
N PHE A 303 -16.14 -11.89 1.34
CA PHE A 303 -16.44 -10.72 2.18
C PHE A 303 -17.60 -9.90 1.59
N ALA A 304 -17.60 -9.68 0.28
CA ALA A 304 -18.69 -9.01 -0.43
C ALA A 304 -20.03 -9.72 -0.25
N ALA A 305 -20.07 -11.05 -0.39
CA ALA A 305 -21.28 -11.85 -0.20
C ALA A 305 -21.86 -11.79 1.23
N GLN A 306 -21.09 -11.28 2.20
CA GLN A 306 -21.50 -11.14 3.61
C GLN A 306 -21.73 -9.67 3.99
N GLY A 307 -21.66 -8.74 3.04
CA GLY A 307 -21.88 -7.31 3.25
C GLY A 307 -20.78 -6.60 4.04
N ASP A 308 -19.57 -7.15 4.10
CA ASP A 308 -18.44 -6.54 4.81
C ASP A 308 -17.63 -5.65 3.85
N CYS A 309 -18.19 -4.49 3.51
CA CYS A 309 -17.60 -3.56 2.54
C CYS A 309 -16.22 -3.06 2.98
N SER A 310 -16.03 -2.75 4.26
CA SER A 310 -14.74 -2.27 4.78
C SER A 310 -13.61 -3.30 4.61
N SER A 311 -13.91 -4.59 4.80
CA SER A 311 -12.91 -5.64 4.50
C SER A 311 -12.66 -5.82 3.00
N VAL A 312 -13.65 -5.54 2.15
CA VAL A 312 -13.49 -5.56 0.69
C VAL A 312 -12.55 -4.44 0.24
N GLU A 313 -12.78 -3.21 0.70
CA GLU A 313 -11.94 -2.05 0.39
C GLU A 313 -10.46 -2.30 0.74
N VAL A 314 -10.19 -2.83 1.93
CA VAL A 314 -8.83 -3.21 2.35
C VAL A 314 -8.21 -4.23 1.40
N LEU A 315 -8.96 -5.28 1.05
CA LEU A 315 -8.45 -6.35 0.18
C LEU A 315 -8.30 -5.91 -1.29
N GLU A 316 -9.08 -4.92 -1.74
CA GLU A 316 -8.92 -4.34 -3.08
C GLU A 316 -7.63 -3.55 -3.19
N VAL A 317 -7.26 -2.76 -2.17
CA VAL A 317 -5.97 -2.05 -2.12
C VAL A 317 -4.81 -3.06 -2.21
N ILE A 318 -4.84 -4.11 -1.38
CA ILE A 318 -3.82 -5.16 -1.38
C ILE A 318 -3.74 -5.83 -2.75
N TYR A 319 -4.89 -6.19 -3.33
CA TYR A 319 -4.94 -6.84 -4.64
C TYR A 319 -4.38 -5.98 -5.78
N GLN A 320 -4.60 -4.66 -5.76
CA GLN A 320 -4.03 -3.76 -6.76
C GLN A 320 -2.50 -3.67 -6.66
N ASP A 321 -1.98 -3.59 -5.43
CA ASP A 321 -0.53 -3.54 -5.20
C ASP A 321 0.15 -4.85 -5.66
N GLU A 322 -0.47 -6.00 -5.36
CA GLU A 322 0.00 -7.34 -5.74
C GLU A 322 0.12 -7.55 -7.26
N ILE A 323 -0.75 -6.92 -8.06
CA ILE A 323 -0.63 -6.95 -9.53
C ILE A 323 0.70 -6.32 -9.99
N THR A 324 1.23 -5.35 -9.25
CA THR A 324 2.48 -4.66 -9.61
C THR A 324 3.74 -5.43 -9.19
N HIS A 325 3.63 -6.39 -8.27
CA HIS A 325 4.75 -7.22 -7.81
C HIS A 325 5.14 -8.27 -8.86
N ASP A 326 4.15 -8.85 -9.54
CA ASP A 326 4.31 -9.96 -10.51
C ASP A 326 4.99 -9.55 -11.85
N CYS A 327 5.33 -8.28 -12.04
CA CYS A 327 5.90 -7.73 -13.29
C CYS A 327 7.42 -7.91 -13.46
N LEU A 328 8.10 -8.69 -12.62
CA LEU A 328 9.54 -8.95 -12.75
C LEU A 328 9.83 -9.90 -13.93
N SER A 329 9.78 -9.40 -15.17
CA SER A 329 9.95 -10.20 -16.41
C SER A 329 11.16 -11.15 -16.44
N THR A 330 12.28 -10.80 -15.80
CA THR A 330 13.48 -11.65 -15.64
C THR A 330 13.19 -12.96 -14.89
N PHE A 331 12.19 -12.98 -14.01
CA PHE A 331 11.82 -14.15 -13.21
C PHE A 331 11.15 -15.25 -14.04
N HIS A 332 10.25 -14.92 -14.97
CA HIS A 332 9.52 -15.90 -15.77
C HIS A 332 10.45 -16.77 -16.62
N ASP A 333 11.54 -16.20 -17.13
CA ASP A 333 12.53 -16.93 -17.92
C ASP A 333 13.35 -17.93 -17.07
N LEU A 334 13.64 -17.59 -15.81
CA LEU A 334 14.35 -18.47 -14.87
C LEU A 334 13.46 -19.61 -14.35
N VAL A 335 12.16 -19.36 -14.13
CA VAL A 335 11.17 -20.40 -13.77
C VAL A 335 11.15 -21.51 -14.83
N LYS A 336 11.02 -21.13 -16.10
CA LYS A 336 10.98 -22.06 -17.25
C LYS A 336 12.25 -22.90 -17.36
N GLN A 337 13.40 -22.35 -16.96
CA GLN A 337 14.68 -23.05 -17.01
C GLN A 337 14.90 -24.02 -15.85
N HIS A 338 14.38 -23.73 -14.64
CA HIS A 338 14.79 -24.43 -13.42
C HIS A 338 13.68 -25.19 -12.67
N PHE A 339 12.40 -24.90 -12.91
CA PHE A 339 11.28 -25.58 -12.25
C PHE A 339 10.67 -26.70 -13.13
N LYS A 340 10.61 -27.93 -12.60
CA LYS A 340 10.00 -29.11 -13.28
C LYS A 340 8.92 -29.78 -12.42
N GLY A 341 8.16 -28.99 -11.65
CA GLY A 341 7.06 -29.46 -10.80
C GLY A 341 5.68 -29.19 -11.42
N TYR A 342 4.65 -29.89 -10.94
CA TYR A 342 3.25 -29.65 -11.33
C TYR A 342 2.56 -28.71 -10.33
N LEU A 343 2.06 -27.57 -10.80
CA LEU A 343 1.22 -26.67 -10.00
C LEU A 343 -0.21 -27.22 -9.93
N LYS A 344 -0.87 -27.11 -8.77
CA LYS A 344 -2.24 -27.59 -8.57
C LYS A 344 -3.27 -26.46 -8.75
N PRO A 345 -4.31 -26.65 -9.59
CA PRO A 345 -5.39 -25.68 -9.80
C PRO A 345 -6.32 -25.50 -8.58
N PRO A 346 -7.15 -24.43 -8.53
CA PRO A 346 -7.44 -23.46 -9.60
C PRO A 346 -6.52 -22.24 -9.63
N PHE A 347 -6.26 -21.72 -10.82
CA PHE A 347 -5.49 -20.50 -11.09
C PHE A 347 -6.43 -19.32 -11.43
N ASN A 348 -6.08 -18.09 -11.02
CA ASN A 348 -6.74 -16.86 -11.44
C ASN A 348 -6.22 -16.45 -12.82
N THR A 349 -6.86 -16.95 -13.86
CA THR A 349 -6.44 -16.73 -15.26
C THR A 349 -6.40 -15.25 -15.66
N GLU A 350 -7.34 -14.43 -15.15
CA GLU A 350 -7.44 -13.00 -15.51
C GLU A 350 -6.39 -12.15 -14.80
N GLY A 351 -6.13 -12.38 -13.51
CA GLY A 351 -5.05 -11.72 -12.78
C GLY A 351 -3.68 -12.04 -13.40
N ARG A 352 -3.43 -13.33 -13.67
CA ARG A 352 -2.19 -13.81 -14.31
C ARG A 352 -1.97 -13.22 -15.70
N LYS A 353 -3.04 -13.11 -16.51
CA LYS A 353 -2.96 -12.49 -17.84
C LYS A 353 -2.66 -10.99 -17.76
N THR A 354 -3.20 -10.30 -16.76
CA THR A 354 -2.94 -8.88 -16.49
C THR A 354 -1.48 -8.66 -16.07
N ALA A 355 -0.91 -9.60 -15.32
CA ALA A 355 0.50 -9.61 -14.92
C ALA A 355 1.47 -10.18 -15.98
N GLY A 356 0.99 -10.47 -17.20
CA GLY A 356 1.84 -10.96 -18.30
C GLY A 356 2.29 -12.42 -18.18
N MET A 357 1.66 -13.23 -17.31
CA MET A 357 1.91 -14.67 -17.25
C MET A 357 1.21 -15.42 -18.40
N THR A 358 1.94 -16.29 -19.09
CA THR A 358 1.38 -17.20 -20.09
C THR A 358 0.63 -18.37 -19.43
N GLN A 359 -0.30 -18.98 -20.15
CA GLN A 359 -1.13 -20.09 -19.65
C GLN A 359 -0.36 -21.42 -19.50
N GLU A 360 0.84 -21.51 -20.06
CA GLU A 360 1.84 -22.58 -19.89
C GLU A 360 2.70 -22.33 -18.66
#